data_AF-A0A7J9VX60-F1
#
_entry.id   AF-A0A7J9VX60-F1
#
_cell.length_a   1.000
_cell.length_b   1.000
_cell.length_c   1.000
_cell.angle_alpha   90.00
_cell.angle_beta   90.00
_cell.angle_gamma   90.00
#
_symmetry.space_group_name_H-M   'P 1'
#
loop_
_entity.id
_entity.type
_entity.pdbx_description
1 polymer ?
#
loop_
_entity_poly.entity_id
_entity_poly.type
_entity_poly.pdbx_seq_one_letter_code
_entity_poly.pdbx_strand_id
1 'polypeptide(L)'
;MPADVQARVLPGLCRMALEAAARDAFLARRFTAGADRQEVERQWQEATTLRQLHDDRVASTEAWTSAKPWRKAALGIGNAVHAGLRGDPVGSVRNVEDTVDDLLLAGRR
;
A
#
# COMPACT_ATOMS: atom_id res chain seq x y z
N MET A 1 -4.12 -0.67 24.43
CA MET A 1 -4.23 -2.09 24.04
C MET A 1 -3.06 -2.87 24.61
N PRO A 2 -3.21 -4.14 25.02
CA PRO A 2 -2.08 -4.99 25.40
C PRO A 2 -1.07 -5.14 24.26
N ALA A 3 0.22 -5.27 24.58
CA ALA A 3 1.30 -5.23 23.58
C ALA A 3 1.28 -6.43 22.62
N ASP A 4 0.92 -7.61 23.14
CA ASP A 4 0.75 -8.86 22.38
C ASP A 4 -0.41 -8.78 21.38
N VAL A 5 -1.53 -8.14 21.78
CA VAL A 5 -2.68 -7.90 20.89
C VAL A 5 -2.28 -6.92 19.78
N GLN A 6 -1.60 -5.83 20.12
CA GLN A 6 -1.09 -4.88 19.13
C GLN A 6 -0.17 -5.56 18.12
N ALA A 7 0.75 -6.40 18.60
CA ALA A 7 1.69 -7.11 17.74
C ALA A 7 0.99 -8.03 16.73
N ARG A 8 -0.11 -8.69 17.11
CA ARG A 8 -0.87 -9.55 16.20
C ARG A 8 -1.74 -8.78 15.21
N VAL A 9 -2.34 -7.67 15.62
CA VAL A 9 -3.40 -7.00 14.85
C VAL A 9 -2.86 -5.91 13.93
N LEU A 10 -1.86 -5.14 14.37
CA LEU A 10 -1.37 -3.97 13.65
C LEU A 10 -0.89 -4.28 12.22
N PRO A 11 -0.10 -5.34 11.96
CA PRO A 11 0.31 -5.66 10.59
C PRO A 11 -0.86 -5.82 9.62
N GLY A 12 -1.96 -6.45 10.06
CA GLY A 12 -3.16 -6.63 9.26
C GLY A 12 -3.89 -5.32 8.97
N LEU A 13 -4.03 -4.46 9.99
CA LEU A 13 -4.63 -3.13 9.81
C LEU A 13 -3.79 -2.25 8.88
N CYS A 14 -2.47 -2.23 9.09
CA CYS A 14 -1.54 -1.48 8.24
C CYS A 14 -1.57 -1.97 6.80
N ARG A 15 -1.64 -3.30 6.59
CA ARG A 15 -1.78 -3.88 5.25
C ARG A 15 -3.06 -3.41 4.56
N MET A 16 -4.21 -3.47 5.24
CA MET A 16 -5.48 -2.99 4.68
C MET A 16 -5.43 -1.51 4.34
N ALA A 17 -4.81 -0.68 5.18
CA ALA A 17 -4.65 0.75 4.89
C ALA A 17 -3.79 0.99 3.64
N LEU A 18 -2.67 0.28 3.48
CA LEU A 18 -1.83 0.35 2.29
C LEU A 18 -2.57 -0.11 1.03
N GLU A 19 -3.30 -1.23 1.11
CA GLU A 19 -4.08 -1.78 0.00
C GLU A 19 -5.22 -0.83 -0.43
N ALA A 20 -5.91 -0.21 0.53
CA ALA A 20 -6.95 0.79 0.27
C ALA A 20 -6.37 2.04 -0.41
N ALA A 21 -5.28 2.60 0.12
CA ALA A 21 -4.63 3.78 -0.46
C ALA A 21 -4.08 3.50 -1.86
N ALA A 22 -3.52 2.31 -2.09
CA ALA A 22 -3.06 1.88 -3.41
C ALA A 22 -4.23 1.76 -4.40
N ARG A 23 -5.38 1.23 -3.95
CA ARG A 23 -6.61 1.19 -4.74
C ARG A 23 -7.06 2.58 -5.14
N ASP A 24 -7.20 3.47 -4.18
CA ASP A 24 -7.66 4.84 -4.42
C ASP A 24 -6.73 5.56 -5.40
N ALA A 25 -5.42 5.42 -5.23
CA ALA A 25 -4.43 6.00 -6.14
C ALA A 25 -4.52 5.44 -7.57
N PHE A 26 -4.72 4.13 -7.72
CA PHE A 26 -4.90 3.48 -9.01
C PHE A 26 -6.19 3.95 -9.70
N LEU A 27 -7.32 3.92 -8.98
CA LEU A 27 -8.62 4.33 -9.52
C LEU A 27 -8.61 5.81 -9.92
N ALA A 28 -8.07 6.69 -9.06
CA ALA A 28 -7.97 8.12 -9.33
C ALA A 28 -7.19 8.41 -10.62
N ARG A 29 -6.04 7.75 -10.82
CA ARG A 29 -5.24 7.89 -12.04
C ARG A 29 -5.99 7.43 -13.27
N ARG A 30 -6.65 6.26 -13.20
CA ARG A 30 -7.37 5.70 -14.35
C ARG A 30 -8.61 6.51 -14.73
N PHE A 31 -9.38 6.98 -13.74
CA PHE A 31 -10.55 7.83 -14.01
C PHE A 31 -10.15 9.22 -14.50
N THR A 32 -9.06 9.80 -14.00
CA THR A 32 -8.52 11.06 -14.52
C THR A 32 -8.07 10.92 -15.99
N ALA A 33 -7.55 9.75 -16.36
CA ALA A 33 -7.22 9.41 -17.75
C ALA A 33 -8.45 9.08 -18.63
N GLY A 34 -9.67 9.15 -18.10
CA GLY A 34 -10.91 8.89 -18.83
C GLY A 34 -11.23 7.40 -19.04
N ALA A 35 -10.63 6.49 -18.27
CA ALA A 35 -10.91 5.07 -18.38
C ALA A 35 -12.34 4.72 -17.91
N ASP A 36 -12.94 3.73 -18.56
CA ASP A 36 -14.27 3.23 -18.20
C ASP A 36 -14.29 2.57 -16.80
N ARG A 37 -15.38 2.80 -16.04
CA ARG A 37 -15.51 2.29 -14.68
C ARG A 37 -15.49 0.76 -14.61
N GLN A 38 -16.21 0.08 -15.48
CA GLN A 38 -16.30 -1.38 -15.45
C GLN A 38 -14.95 -2.00 -15.79
N GLU A 39 -14.24 -1.42 -16.76
CA GLU A 39 -12.89 -1.86 -17.13
C GLU A 39 -11.90 -1.74 -15.96
N VAL A 40 -11.88 -0.57 -15.31
CA VAL A 40 -10.95 -0.31 -14.21
C VAL A 40 -11.24 -1.20 -13.01
N GLU A 41 -12.51 -1.39 -12.65
CA GLU A 41 -12.91 -2.30 -11.57
C GLU A 41 -12.56 -3.75 -11.89
N ARG A 42 -12.75 -4.19 -13.14
CA ARG A 42 -12.34 -5.53 -13.59
C ARG A 42 -10.84 -5.72 -13.45
N GLN A 43 -10.04 -4.77 -13.94
CA GLN A 43 -8.58 -4.84 -13.82
C GLN A 43 -8.11 -4.92 -12.37
N TRP A 44 -8.76 -4.17 -11.46
CA TRP A 44 -8.48 -4.27 -10.04
C TRP A 44 -8.78 -5.67 -9.47
N GLN A 45 -9.93 -6.26 -9.84
CA GLN A 45 -10.34 -7.57 -9.33
C GLN A 45 -9.50 -8.73 -9.90
N GLU A 46 -9.08 -8.63 -11.15
CA GLU A 46 -8.27 -9.67 -11.81
C GLU A 46 -6.80 -9.64 -11.37
N ALA A 47 -6.31 -8.51 -10.84
CA ALA A 47 -4.95 -8.39 -10.39
C ALA A 47 -4.71 -9.23 -9.11
N THR A 48 -3.87 -10.25 -9.24
CA THR A 48 -3.37 -11.05 -8.11
C THR A 48 -2.15 -10.40 -7.44
N THR A 49 -1.54 -9.42 -8.10
CA THR A 49 -0.42 -8.63 -7.57
C THR A 49 -0.55 -7.16 -7.94
N LEU A 50 -0.13 -6.26 -7.04
CA LEU A 50 -0.12 -4.81 -7.29
C LEU A 50 0.72 -4.40 -8.51
N ARG A 51 1.73 -5.21 -8.89
CA ARG A 51 2.55 -4.97 -10.10
C ARG A 51 1.72 -5.05 -11.39
N GLN A 52 0.67 -5.89 -11.44
CA GLN A 52 -0.18 -6.02 -12.63
C GLN A 52 -1.03 -4.76 -12.90
N LEU A 53 -1.18 -3.91 -11.89
CA LEU A 53 -1.92 -2.64 -11.95
C LEU A 53 -1.03 -1.45 -12.34
N HIS A 54 0.28 -1.65 -12.43
CA HIS A 54 1.18 -0.64 -12.96
C HIS A 54 1.05 -0.55 -14.49
N ASP A 55 1.11 0.66 -15.03
CA ASP A 55 1.01 0.88 -16.48
C ASP A 55 2.19 0.21 -17.23
N ASP A 56 3.35 0.14 -16.58
CA ASP A 56 4.48 -0.70 -16.98
C ASP A 56 4.61 -1.91 -16.04
N ARG A 57 4.14 -3.07 -16.51
CA ARG A 57 4.10 -4.32 -15.71
C ARG A 57 5.49 -4.90 -15.42
N VAL A 58 6.55 -4.45 -16.10
CA VAL A 58 7.93 -4.90 -15.86
C VAL A 58 8.77 -3.86 -15.09
N ALA A 59 8.23 -2.67 -14.85
CA ALA A 59 8.91 -1.65 -14.06
C ALA A 59 9.23 -2.15 -12.64
N SER A 60 10.46 -1.86 -12.21
CA SER A 60 10.87 -2.10 -10.83
C SER A 60 10.25 -1.05 -9.90
N THR A 61 9.65 -1.52 -8.80
CA THR A 61 9.18 -0.65 -7.71
C THR A 61 10.30 -0.29 -6.73
N GLU A 62 11.52 -0.80 -6.96
CA GLU A 62 12.66 -0.62 -6.07
C GLU A 62 13.04 0.85 -5.95
N ALA A 63 13.08 1.59 -7.07
CA ALA A 63 13.38 3.02 -7.07
C ALA A 63 12.39 3.81 -6.19
N TRP A 64 11.10 3.50 -6.29
CA TRP A 64 10.08 4.16 -5.46
C TRP A 64 10.19 3.77 -3.99
N THR A 65 10.48 2.49 -3.72
CA THR A 65 10.56 1.93 -2.36
C THR A 65 11.82 2.39 -1.63
N SER A 66 12.94 2.57 -2.34
CA SER A 66 14.22 3.00 -1.78
C SER A 66 14.34 4.52 -1.65
N ALA A 67 13.53 5.29 -2.40
CA ALA A 67 13.56 6.76 -2.36
C ALA A 67 13.25 7.35 -0.97
N LYS A 68 12.45 6.65 -0.16
CA LYS A 68 12.05 7.09 1.18
C LYS A 68 12.07 5.90 2.16
N PRO A 69 12.73 6.01 3.32
CA PRO A 69 12.93 4.86 4.22
C PRO A 69 11.62 4.30 4.80
N TRP A 70 10.62 5.15 5.04
CA TRP A 70 9.32 4.73 5.57
C TRP A 70 8.54 3.82 4.61
N ARG A 71 8.71 3.95 3.29
CA ARG A 71 8.02 3.11 2.30
C ARG A 71 8.44 1.66 2.41
N LYS A 72 9.75 1.41 2.49
CA LYS A 72 10.29 0.06 2.70
C LYS A 72 9.84 -0.50 4.05
N ALA A 73 9.84 0.33 5.10
CA ALA A 73 9.38 -0.08 6.42
C ALA A 73 7.89 -0.46 6.42
N ALA A 74 7.02 0.35 5.83
CA ALA A 74 5.58 0.11 5.72
C ALA A 74 5.26 -1.19 4.98
N LEU A 75 5.94 -1.47 3.87
CA LEU A 75 5.80 -2.76 3.17
C LEU A 75 6.23 -3.95 4.03
N GLY A 76 7.33 -3.80 4.78
CA GLY A 76 7.77 -4.80 5.75
C GLY A 76 6.72 -5.08 6.83
N ILE A 77 6.07 -4.03 7.33
CA ILE A 77 5.00 -4.13 8.35
C ILE A 77 3.78 -4.85 7.78
N GLY A 78 3.31 -4.51 6.58
CA GLY A 78 2.17 -5.20 5.95
C GLY A 78 2.43 -6.68 5.69
N ASN A 79 3.68 -7.05 5.38
CA ASN A 79 4.10 -8.44 5.19
C ASN A 79 4.22 -9.23 6.50
N ALA A 80 4.28 -8.54 7.65
CA ALA A 80 4.40 -9.18 8.95
C ALA A 80 3.08 -9.75 9.50
N VAL A 81 1.99 -9.78 8.70
CA VAL A 81 0.67 -10.26 9.12
C VAL A 81 0.68 -11.67 9.73
N HIS A 82 1.56 -12.55 9.26
CA HIS A 82 1.70 -13.91 9.80
C HIS A 82 2.68 -14.02 10.97
N ALA A 83 3.66 -13.09 11.05
CA ALA A 83 4.74 -13.14 12.04
C ALA A 83 4.50 -12.24 13.26
N GLY A 84 3.54 -11.32 13.16
CA GLY A 84 3.33 -10.24 14.13
C GLY A 84 4.34 -9.11 13.97
N LEU A 85 3.96 -7.94 14.49
CA LEU A 85 4.81 -6.76 14.53
C LEU A 85 5.96 -6.97 15.52
N ARG A 86 7.16 -6.53 15.12
CA ARG A 86 8.34 -6.46 15.98
C ARG A 86 8.78 -5.01 16.11
N GLY A 87 9.21 -4.60 17.31
CA GLY A 87 9.70 -3.26 17.56
C GLY A 87 8.59 -2.29 17.97
N ASP A 88 8.79 -1.00 17.66
CA ASP A 88 7.91 0.09 18.08
C ASP A 88 6.59 0.15 17.28
N PRO A 89 5.43 -0.07 17.92
CA PRO A 89 4.12 0.06 17.27
C PRO A 89 3.84 1.44 16.70
N VAL A 90 4.20 2.51 17.41
CA VAL A 90 3.82 3.88 17.03
C VAL A 90 4.60 4.32 15.80
N GLY A 91 5.92 4.15 15.80
CA GLY A 91 6.75 4.42 14.64
C GLY A 91 6.35 3.56 13.43
N SER A 92 5.92 2.33 13.66
CA SER A 92 5.43 1.46 12.58
C SER A 92 4.16 2.01 11.92
N VAL A 93 3.19 2.45 12.71
CA VAL A 93 1.97 3.09 12.19
C VAL A 93 2.30 4.39 11.44
N ARG A 94 3.18 5.23 11.99
CA ARG A 94 3.60 6.48 11.33
C ARG A 94 4.23 6.25 9.96
N ASN A 95 5.11 5.25 9.84
CA ASN A 95 5.69 4.89 8.54
C ASN A 95 4.61 4.50 7.51
N VAL A 96 3.53 3.85 7.97
CA VAL A 96 2.40 3.46 7.12
C VAL A 96 1.57 4.68 6.75
N GLU A 97 1.29 5.58 7.68
CA GLU A 97 0.62 6.86 7.43
C GLU A 97 1.37 7.68 6.36
N ASP A 98 2.67 7.88 6.52
CA ASP A 98 3.51 8.60 5.54
C ASP A 98 3.50 7.93 4.16
N THR A 99 3.42 6.59 4.13
CA THR A 99 3.34 5.82 2.88
C THR A 99 1.97 5.94 2.23
N VAL A 100 0.89 5.93 3.02
CA VAL A 100 -0.48 6.18 2.55
C VAL A 100 -0.58 7.57 1.94
N ASP A 101 -0.05 8.59 2.61
CA ASP A 101 -0.04 9.97 2.09
C ASP A 101 0.72 10.08 0.78
N ASP A 102 1.88 9.42 0.68
CA ASP A 102 2.65 9.33 -0.57
C ASP A 102 1.84 8.69 -1.72
N LEU A 103 1.10 7.62 -1.44
CA LEU A 103 0.26 6.94 -2.44
C LEU A 103 -0.90 7.83 -2.89
N LEU A 104 -1.61 8.45 -1.94
CA LEU A 104 -2.73 9.34 -2.24
C LEU A 104 -2.27 10.60 -2.99
N LEU A 105 -1.09 11.13 -2.67
CA LEU A 105 -0.46 12.24 -3.41
C LEU A 105 -0.10 11.84 -4.84
N ALA A 106 0.43 10.62 -5.03
CA ALA A 106 0.76 10.10 -6.35
C ALA A 106 -0.48 9.84 -7.22
N GLY A 107 -1.61 9.47 -6.60
CA GLY A 107 -2.89 9.24 -7.28
C GLY A 107 -3.55 10.50 -7.86
N ARG A 108 -3.18 11.68 -7.36
CA ARG A 108 -3.73 12.99 -7.78
C ARG A 108 -2.97 13.65 -8.94
N ARG A 109 -1.91 13.02 -9.45
CA ARG A 109 -1.09 13.53 -10.56
C ARG A 109 -1.42 12.79 -11.84
#